data_AF-A0AA88CMV0-F1
#
_entry.id   AF-A0AA88CMV0-F1
#
_cell.length_a   1.000
_cell.length_b   1.000
_cell.length_c   1.000
_cell.angle_alpha   90.00
_cell.angle_beta   90.00
_cell.angle_gamma   90.00
#
_symmetry.space_group_name_H-M   'P 1'
#
loop_
_entity.id
_entity.type
_entity.pdbx_description
1 polymer ?
#
loop_
_entity_poly.entity_id
_entity_poly.type
_entity_poly.pdbx_seq_one_letter_code
_entity_poly.pdbx_strand_id
1 'polypeptide(L)'
;MSFQTADIDETSIRKEKPEELVMALAEAKADAIISRLQSTGQLEGAEEKLLITADTVYFHDIPEEVIDSLVEEAITLNVAGGLTLENPLILRFVEAVIGTSDAVMGLPKALTEKLIREAL
;
A
#
# COMPACT_ATOMS: atom_id res chain seq x y z
N MET A 1 4.54 -14.87 15.29
CA MET A 1 4.97 -14.11 14.10
C MET A 1 5.09 -12.65 14.54
N SER A 2 6.30 -12.07 14.57
CA SER A 2 6.48 -10.66 14.93
C SER A 2 6.48 -9.81 13.67
N PHE A 3 5.59 -8.82 13.60
CA PHE A 3 5.59 -7.82 12.54
C PHE A 3 6.46 -6.64 12.97
N GLN A 4 7.31 -6.16 12.07
CA GLN A 4 8.10 -4.95 12.25
C GLN A 4 7.47 -3.86 11.38
N THR A 5 7.23 -2.69 11.96
CA THR A 5 6.74 -1.51 11.24
C THR A 5 7.89 -0.54 11.00
N ALA A 6 7.87 0.14 9.86
CA ALA A 6 8.89 1.13 9.55
C ALA A 6 8.81 2.35 10.48
N ASP A 7 7.60 2.67 10.97
CA ASP A 7 7.35 3.75 11.96
C ASP A 7 8.17 5.01 11.66
N ILE A 8 8.07 5.46 10.40
CA ILE A 8 8.72 6.67 9.91
C ILE A 8 7.72 7.82 9.87
N ASP A 9 8.21 9.06 9.98
CA ASP A 9 7.39 10.24 9.76
C ASP A 9 7.18 10.49 8.26
N GLU A 10 6.15 9.85 7.68
CA GLU A 10 5.77 10.02 6.28
C GLU A 10 5.41 11.48 5.94
N THR A 11 5.03 12.30 6.93
CA THR A 11 4.63 13.70 6.70
C THR A 11 5.80 14.62 6.39
N SER A 12 7.01 14.22 6.81
CA SER A 12 8.27 14.89 6.52
C SER A 12 8.77 14.66 5.09
N ILE A 13 8.27 13.61 4.42
CA ILE A 13 8.67 13.24 3.06
C ILE A 13 7.68 13.86 2.08
N ARG A 14 8.15 14.80 1.27
CA ARG A 14 7.35 15.51 0.27
C ARG A 14 8.06 15.49 -1.09
N LYS A 15 7.29 15.20 -2.14
CA LYS A 15 7.69 15.33 -3.54
C LYS A 15 6.53 15.96 -4.31
N GLU A 16 6.84 16.72 -5.36
CA GLU A 16 5.82 17.37 -6.18
C GLU A 16 5.04 16.36 -7.01
N LYS A 17 5.72 15.32 -7.51
CA LYS A 17 5.09 14.28 -8.32
C LYS A 17 4.69 13.07 -7.46
N PRO A 18 3.48 12.50 -7.66
CA PRO A 18 3.02 11.32 -6.93
C PRO A 18 3.96 10.12 -7.04
N GLU A 19 4.51 9.85 -8.23
CA GLU A 19 5.38 8.71 -8.49
C GLU A 19 6.69 8.82 -7.72
N GLU A 20 7.24 10.03 -7.64
CA GLU A 20 8.45 10.33 -6.87
C GLU A 20 8.18 10.23 -5.37
N LEU A 21 6.99 10.65 -4.91
CA LEU A 21 6.58 10.55 -3.50
C LEU A 21 6.49 9.08 -3.07
N VAL A 22 5.80 8.25 -3.86
CA VAL A 22 5.61 6.82 -3.57
C VAL A 22 6.97 6.10 -3.50
N MET A 23 7.87 6.39 -4.43
CA MET A 23 9.22 5.83 -4.42
C MET A 23 9.99 6.23 -3.16
N ALA A 24 10.02 7.52 -2.83
CA ALA A 24 10.72 8.03 -1.66
C ALA A 24 10.17 7.46 -0.34
N LEU A 25 8.85 7.28 -0.23
CA LEU A 25 8.22 6.63 0.92
C LEU A 25 8.59 5.14 1.00
N ALA A 26 8.62 4.44 -0.13
CA ALA A 26 8.99 3.02 -0.17
C ALA A 26 10.45 2.81 0.24
N GLU A 27 11.37 3.62 -0.29
CA GLU A 27 12.80 3.61 0.07
C GLU A 27 13.00 3.92 1.56
N ALA A 28 12.40 5.00 2.07
CA ALA A 28 12.52 5.37 3.48
C ALA A 28 11.97 4.29 4.44
N LYS A 29 10.88 3.61 4.05
CA LYS A 29 10.34 2.49 4.82
C LYS A 29 11.29 1.29 4.80
N ALA A 30 11.86 0.97 3.65
CA ALA A 30 12.84 -0.10 3.51
C ALA A 30 14.07 0.15 4.40
N ASP A 31 14.67 1.35 4.30
CA ASP A 31 15.84 1.75 5.08
C ASP A 31 15.59 1.67 6.59
N ALA A 32 14.42 2.11 7.04
CA ALA A 32 14.04 2.05 8.46
C ALA A 32 13.83 0.63 8.97
N ILE A 33 13.33 -0.28 8.13
CA ILE A 33 13.21 -1.71 8.46
C ILE A 33 14.59 -2.36 8.48
N ILE A 34 15.43 -2.13 7.46
CA ILE A 34 16.79 -2.67 7.37
C ILE A 34 17.61 -2.25 8.58
N SER A 35 17.62 -0.96 8.92
CA SER A 35 18.34 -0.43 10.08
C SER A 35 17.91 -1.10 11.38
N ARG A 36 16.60 -1.37 11.57
CA ARG A 36 16.11 -2.08 12.75
C ARG A 36 16.53 -3.55 12.75
N LEU A 37 16.44 -4.24 11.61
CA LEU A 37 16.84 -5.64 11.48
C LEU A 37 18.35 -5.85 11.67
N GLN A 38 19.17 -4.87 11.28
CA GLN A 38 20.62 -4.88 11.56
C GLN A 38 20.87 -4.75 13.07
N SER A 39 20.12 -3.88 13.75
CA SER A 39 20.25 -3.70 15.20
C SER A 39 19.85 -4.93 16.03
N THR A 40 19.01 -5.82 15.48
CA THR A 40 18.61 -7.09 16.11
C THR A 40 19.54 -8.27 15.78
N GLY A 41 20.60 -8.06 15.00
CA GLY A 41 21.56 -9.12 14.62
C GLY A 41 21.00 -10.18 13.68
N GLN A 42 19.90 -9.88 12.96
CA GLN A 42 19.19 -10.84 12.09
C GLN A 42 19.70 -10.86 10.64
N LEU A 43 20.69 -10.02 10.28
CA LEU A 43 21.13 -9.82 8.90
C LEU A 43 22.62 -10.13 8.72
N GLU A 44 22.97 -11.41 8.68
CA GLU A 44 24.19 -11.84 7.98
C GLU A 44 23.80 -12.69 6.76
N GLY A 45 23.96 -12.11 5.56
CA GLY A 45 23.96 -12.87 4.29
C GLY A 45 22.66 -12.95 3.49
N ALA A 46 21.61 -12.19 3.82
CA ALA A 46 20.36 -12.17 3.05
C ALA A 46 20.38 -11.10 1.93
N GLU A 47 20.02 -11.48 0.69
CA GLU A 47 19.74 -10.51 -0.37
C GLU A 47 18.44 -9.75 -0.06
N GLU A 48 18.53 -8.43 0.08
CA GLU A 48 17.38 -7.57 0.35
C GLU A 48 16.55 -7.41 -0.94
N LYS A 49 15.27 -7.82 -0.90
CA LYS A 49 14.33 -7.62 -2.00
C LYS A 49 13.25 -6.61 -1.62
N LEU A 50 13.15 -5.53 -2.39
CA LEU A 50 12.11 -4.52 -2.29
C LEU A 50 11.08 -4.72 -3.39
N LEU A 51 9.80 -4.77 -3.02
CA LEU A 51 8.68 -4.83 -3.96
C LEU A 51 7.92 -3.51 -3.94
N ILE A 52 7.83 -2.85 -5.10
CA ILE A 52 7.02 -1.67 -5.32
C ILE A 52 5.96 -2.01 -6.37
N THR A 53 4.70 -1.76 -6.05
CA THR A 53 3.59 -1.93 -6.99
C THR A 53 2.79 -0.66 -7.14
N ALA A 54 2.18 -0.52 -8.31
CA ALA A 54 1.26 0.55 -8.64
C ALA A 54 0.08 -0.07 -9.39
N ASP A 55 -1.11 0.35 -9.02
CA ASP A 55 -2.36 -0.14 -9.56
C ASP A 55 -3.26 1.05 -9.89
N THR A 56 -4.16 0.88 -10.85
CA THR A 56 -5.11 1.93 -11.26
C THR A 56 -6.53 1.43 -11.16
N VAL A 57 -7.39 2.20 -10.51
CA VAL A 57 -8.82 1.91 -10.40
C VAL A 57 -9.61 2.98 -11.15
N TYR A 58 -10.47 2.55 -12.05
CA TYR A 58 -11.41 3.39 -12.79
C TYR A 58 -12.77 3.33 -12.13
N PHE A 59 -13.40 4.49 -11.97
CA PHE A 59 -14.72 4.62 -11.36
C PHE A 59 -15.71 5.26 -12.33
N HIS A 60 -16.95 4.80 -12.26
CA HIS A 60 -18.10 5.56 -12.71
C HIS A 60 -18.39 6.72 -11.74
N ASP A 61 -19.22 7.67 -12.17
CA ASP A 61 -19.66 8.76 -11.30
C ASP A 61 -20.32 8.21 -10.03
N ILE A 62 -19.80 8.60 -8.87
CA ILE A 62 -20.30 8.20 -7.55
C ILE A 62 -21.29 9.28 -7.08
N PRO A 63 -22.58 8.95 -6.84
CA PRO A 63 -23.57 9.91 -6.35
C PRO A 63 -23.20 10.50 -4.98
N GLU A 64 -23.59 11.74 -4.72
CA GLU A 64 -23.30 12.46 -3.48
C GLU A 64 -23.87 11.72 -2.25
N GLU A 65 -25.05 11.11 -2.37
CA GLU A 65 -25.67 10.35 -1.26
C GLU A 65 -24.85 9.11 -0.88
N VAL A 66 -24.13 8.53 -1.84
CA VAL A 66 -23.22 7.41 -1.58
C VAL A 66 -21.98 7.92 -0.87
N ILE A 67 -21.44 9.08 -1.25
CA ILE A 67 -20.30 9.71 -0.58
C ILE A 67 -20.65 10.02 0.88
N ASP A 68 -21.81 10.63 1.12
CA ASP A 68 -22.27 10.94 2.48
C ASP A 68 -22.40 9.68 3.33
N SER A 69 -23.01 8.62 2.79
CA SER A 69 -23.13 7.33 3.48
C SER A 69 -21.75 6.76 3.84
N LEU A 70 -20.77 6.87 2.94
CA LEU A 70 -19.42 6.37 3.16
C LEU A 70 -18.64 7.18 4.20
N VAL A 71 -18.89 8.48 4.30
CA VAL A 71 -18.30 9.35 5.33
C VAL A 71 -18.92 9.04 6.69
N GLU A 72 -20.24 8.84 6.75
CA GLU A 72 -20.94 8.43 7.98
C GLU A 72 -20.46 7.06 8.50
N GLU A 73 -20.16 6.11 7.61
CA GLU A 73 -19.60 4.81 7.98
C GLU A 73 -18.20 4.91 8.64
N ALA A 74 -17.49 6.04 8.48
CA ALA A 74 -16.18 6.37 9.05
C ALA A 74 -15.01 5.40 8.72
N ILE A 75 -15.27 4.22 8.17
CA ILE A 75 -14.24 3.24 7.76
C ILE A 75 -13.35 3.85 6.68
N THR A 76 -13.93 4.61 5.74
CA THR A 76 -13.23 5.31 4.65
C THR A 76 -12.21 6.34 5.17
N LEU A 77 -12.31 6.80 6.42
CA LEU A 77 -11.37 7.75 7.02
C LEU A 77 -10.04 7.11 7.44
N ASN A 78 -9.96 5.78 7.46
CA ASN A 78 -8.78 5.04 7.88
C ASN A 78 -7.95 4.50 6.70
N VAL A 79 -8.31 4.87 5.46
CA VAL A 79 -7.64 4.41 4.23
C VAL A 79 -7.16 5.59 3.39
N ALA A 80 -6.06 5.40 2.68
CA ALA A 80 -5.53 6.42 1.78
C ALA A 80 -6.56 6.75 0.69
N GLY A 81 -6.84 8.04 0.50
CA GLY A 81 -7.77 8.52 -0.53
C GLY A 81 -9.23 8.10 -0.33
N GLY A 82 -9.62 7.57 0.84
CA GLY A 82 -10.98 7.09 1.07
C GLY A 82 -11.34 5.81 0.29
N LEU A 83 -10.36 5.19 -0.36
CA LEU A 83 -10.58 4.09 -1.29
C LEU A 83 -10.80 2.77 -0.55
N THR A 84 -12.01 2.21 -0.66
CA THR A 84 -12.37 0.94 -0.03
C THR A 84 -13.02 0.00 -1.04
N LEU A 85 -12.21 -0.74 -1.82
CA LEU A 85 -12.72 -1.69 -2.82
C LEU A 85 -13.59 -2.81 -2.23
N GLU A 86 -13.43 -3.07 -0.92
CA GLU A 86 -14.22 -4.05 -0.16
C GLU A 86 -15.68 -3.58 0.04
N ASN A 87 -15.91 -2.27 0.04
CA ASN A 87 -17.18 -1.71 0.43
C ASN A 87 -18.21 -1.95 -0.69
N PRO A 88 -19.36 -2.61 -0.42
CA PRO A 88 -20.38 -2.88 -1.43
C PRO A 88 -20.95 -1.63 -2.09
N LEU A 89 -20.91 -0.46 -1.44
CA LEU A 89 -21.32 0.81 -2.02
C LEU A 89 -20.32 1.29 -3.07
N ILE A 90 -19.01 1.20 -2.80
CA ILE A 90 -17.94 1.58 -3.73
C ILE A 90 -17.82 0.59 -4.89
N LEU A 91 -17.89 -0.72 -4.61
CA LEU A 91 -17.66 -1.78 -5.59
C LEU A 91 -18.61 -1.67 -6.81
N ARG A 92 -19.82 -1.14 -6.61
CA ARG A 92 -20.82 -0.92 -7.67
C ARG A 92 -20.39 0.12 -8.70
N PHE A 93 -19.47 1.01 -8.34
CA PHE A 93 -18.99 2.08 -9.20
C PHE A 93 -17.60 1.80 -9.75
N VAL A 94 -17.00 0.64 -9.47
CA VAL A 94 -15.71 0.25 -10.05
C VAL A 94 -15.94 -0.20 -11.49
N GLU A 95 -15.46 0.58 -12.45
CA GLU A 95 -15.52 0.26 -13.88
C GLU A 95 -14.45 -0.79 -14.24
N ALA A 96 -13.22 -0.55 -13.80
CA ALA A 96 -12.09 -1.43 -14.11
C ALA A 96 -10.98 -1.28 -13.07
N VAL A 97 -10.23 -2.36 -12.88
CA VAL A 97 -8.96 -2.36 -12.12
C VAL A 97 -7.86 -2.82 -13.07
N ILE A 98 -6.84 -1.97 -13.23
CA ILE A 98 -5.60 -2.31 -13.94
C ILE A 98 -4.55 -2.64 -12.88
N GLY A 99 -4.25 -3.93 -12.75
CA GLY A 99 -3.49 -4.48 -11.64
C GLY A 99 -4.24 -5.64 -10.99
N THR A 100 -4.03 -5.88 -9.71
CA THR A 100 -4.79 -6.89 -8.96
C THR A 100 -5.47 -6.26 -7.75
N SER A 101 -6.68 -6.74 -7.41
CA SER A 101 -7.45 -6.16 -6.30
C SER A 101 -6.69 -6.23 -4.97
N ASP A 102 -5.93 -7.30 -4.72
CA ASP A 102 -5.10 -7.43 -3.53
C ASP A 102 -3.92 -6.45 -3.50
N ALA A 103 -3.37 -6.08 -4.66
CA ALA A 103 -2.36 -5.03 -4.77
C ALA A 103 -2.94 -3.65 -4.46
N VAL A 104 -4.15 -3.35 -4.96
CA VAL A 104 -4.89 -2.13 -4.58
C VAL A 104 -5.18 -2.09 -3.07
N MET A 105 -5.50 -3.24 -2.47
CA MET A 105 -5.69 -3.38 -1.03
C MET A 105 -4.39 -3.30 -0.22
N GLY A 106 -3.23 -3.21 -0.90
CA GLY A 106 -1.93 -2.91 -0.31
C GLY A 106 -0.88 -4.02 -0.42
N LEU A 107 -1.21 -5.23 -0.89
CA LEU A 107 -0.22 -6.30 -1.06
C LEU A 107 -0.52 -7.27 -2.22
N PRO A 108 0.29 -7.26 -3.30
CA PRO A 108 0.17 -8.21 -4.42
C PRO A 108 0.65 -9.61 -4.01
N LYS A 109 -0.24 -10.48 -3.55
CA LYS A 109 0.11 -11.76 -2.90
C LYS A 109 0.91 -12.67 -3.82
N ALA A 110 0.49 -12.83 -5.08
CA ALA A 110 1.17 -13.71 -6.03
C ALA A 110 2.60 -13.24 -6.36
N LEU A 111 2.77 -11.93 -6.54
CA LEU A 111 4.09 -11.35 -6.80
C LEU A 111 4.98 -11.40 -5.56
N THR A 112 4.41 -11.11 -4.39
CA THR A 112 5.08 -11.22 -3.09
C THR A 112 5.56 -12.66 -2.85
N GLU A 113 4.70 -13.66 -3.07
CA GLU A 113 5.05 -15.07 -2.94
C GLU A 113 6.19 -15.46 -3.89
N LYS A 114 6.11 -15.07 -5.15
CA LYS A 114 7.16 -15.32 -6.13
C LYS A 114 8.51 -14.76 -5.67
N LEU A 115 8.53 -13.50 -5.21
CA LEU A 115 9.78 -12.86 -4.80
C LEU A 115 10.37 -13.47 -3.53
N ILE A 116 9.52 -13.89 -2.58
CA ILE A 116 9.95 -14.66 -1.40
C ILE A 116 10.60 -15.97 -1.84
N ARG A 117 9.98 -16.72 -2.77
CA ARG A 117 10.54 -17.99 -3.26
C ARG A 117 11.87 -17.81 -3.98
N GLU A 118 12.04 -16.72 -4.72
CA GLU A 118 13.30 -16.43 -5.39
C GLU A 118 14.39 -15.93 -4.43
N ALA A 119 14.05 -15.55 -3.19
CA ALA A 119 14.98 -15.06 -2.18
C ALA A 119 15.47 -16.15 -1.21
N LEU A 120 14.85 -17.33 -1.26
CA LEU A 120 15.17 -18.53 -0.47
C LEU A 120 16.02 -19.50 -1.28
#